data_AF-D3F154-F1
#
_entry.id   AF-D3F154-F1
#
_cell.length_a   1.000
_cell.length_b   1.000
_cell.length_c   1.000
_cell.angle_alpha   90.00
_cell.angle_beta   90.00
_cell.angle_gamma   90.00
#
_symmetry.space_group_name_H-M   'P 1'
#
loop_
_entity.id
_entity.type
_entity.pdbx_description
1 polymer ?
#
loop_
_entity_poly.entity_id
_entity_poly.type
_entity_poly.pdbx_seq_one_letter_code
_entity_poly.pdbx_strand_id
1 'polypeptide(L)'
;MARIHPLHWVSEQAKTGLRELPSNVAWLASRVSQPDKLRDVKESVIDAAPFVGRDTVDARMANAREASERAQASEQDALALAHDAQERSDTARRVSEDGQARVGQAEQDGDRLVAQRETDARREAEQLVANARAQARAEADEHVQEVREQAQAEAREAQEDAEQAQARAEERLEQAAAELAEARRLADEAKQAAQEAAEDARRQAQELEAEADEQVGAAEDIRQRSRATAKHAVRELHHGINGGDLTSQSKDELLDLAATIDIPGRSRMTKSELVSVIGKAARGAR
;
A
#
# COMPACT_ATOMS: atom_id res chain seq x y z
N MET A 1 -29.32 2.70 -14.35
CA MET A 1 -30.24 1.83 -13.59
C MET A 1 -31.64 1.94 -14.20
N ALA A 2 -31.95 1.07 -15.17
CA ALA A 2 -33.24 1.04 -15.84
C ALA A 2 -34.11 -0.06 -15.22
N ARG A 3 -35.30 0.29 -14.74
CA ARG A 3 -36.29 -0.66 -14.21
C ARG A 3 -37.16 -1.12 -15.38
N ILE A 4 -37.10 -2.41 -15.69
CA ILE A 4 -37.91 -3.04 -16.74
C ILE A 4 -39.15 -3.63 -16.06
N HIS A 5 -40.34 -3.22 -16.52
CA HIS A 5 -41.64 -3.64 -15.98
C HIS A 5 -42.09 -4.98 -16.61
N PRO A 6 -42.35 -6.04 -15.82
CA PRO A 6 -42.72 -7.37 -16.32
C PRO A 6 -44.18 -7.52 -16.78
N LEU A 7 -44.97 -6.45 -16.83
CA LEU A 7 -46.41 -6.53 -17.13
C LEU A 7 -46.80 -6.12 -18.56
N HIS A 8 -45.86 -5.60 -19.37
CA HIS A 8 -46.17 -5.19 -20.76
C HIS A 8 -46.13 -6.36 -21.76
N TRP A 9 -45.42 -7.44 -21.43
CA TRP A 9 -45.24 -8.60 -22.31
C TRP A 9 -46.51 -9.46 -22.44
N VAL A 10 -47.29 -9.58 -21.36
CA VAL A 10 -48.54 -10.36 -21.37
C VAL A 10 -49.67 -9.65 -22.14
N SER A 11 -49.63 -8.32 -22.26
CA SER A 11 -50.66 -7.57 -23.01
C SER A 11 -50.46 -7.56 -24.53
N GLU A 12 -49.24 -7.80 -25.03
CA GLU A 12 -49.00 -7.90 -26.48
C GLU A 12 -49.37 -9.27 -27.06
N GLN A 13 -49.28 -10.35 -26.28
CA GLN A 13 -49.71 -11.68 -26.74
C GLN A 13 -51.24 -11.86 -26.82
N ALA A 14 -52.03 -10.99 -26.17
CA ALA A 14 -53.48 -11.03 -26.28
C ALA A 14 -54.04 -10.43 -27.59
N LYS A 15 -53.24 -9.64 -28.34
CA LYS A 15 -53.68 -8.99 -29.59
C LYS A 15 -53.33 -9.76 -30.87
N THR A 16 -52.48 -10.79 -30.79
CA THR A 16 -52.08 -11.60 -31.96
C THR A 16 -52.75 -12.99 -31.99
N GLY A 17 -53.38 -13.44 -30.90
CA GLY A 17 -54.00 -14.77 -30.79
C GLY A 17 -55.40 -14.95 -31.40
N LEU A 18 -56.01 -13.91 -31.98
CA LEU A 18 -57.37 -13.99 -32.56
C LEU A 18 -57.40 -14.29 -34.08
N ARG A 19 -56.25 -14.45 -34.72
CA ARG A 19 -56.17 -14.66 -36.18
C ARG A 19 -55.95 -16.12 -36.60
N GLU A 20 -55.73 -17.02 -35.66
CA GLU A 20 -55.60 -18.46 -35.92
C GLU A 20 -56.53 -19.26 -35.00
N LEU A 21 -57.84 -19.15 -35.27
CA LEU A 21 -58.76 -20.18 -34.82
C LEU A 21 -58.66 -21.35 -35.82
N PRO A 22 -58.36 -22.59 -35.39
CA PRO A 22 -58.30 -23.73 -36.28
C PRO A 22 -59.67 -23.95 -36.94
N SER A 23 -59.68 -24.22 -38.24
CA SER A 23 -60.83 -24.37 -39.15
C SER A 23 -61.89 -25.41 -38.77
N ASN A 24 -61.82 -26.00 -37.57
CA ASN A 24 -62.71 -27.05 -37.11
C ASN A 24 -63.94 -26.52 -36.35
N VAL A 25 -63.93 -25.26 -35.90
CA VAL A 25 -65.10 -24.64 -35.23
C VAL A 25 -66.19 -24.24 -36.24
N ALA A 26 -65.83 -24.02 -37.51
CA ALA A 26 -66.78 -23.73 -38.59
C ALA A 26 -67.67 -24.93 -38.95
N TRP A 27 -67.24 -26.17 -38.68
CA TRP A 27 -68.03 -27.37 -38.96
C TRP A 27 -69.13 -27.62 -37.90
N LEU A 28 -68.91 -27.21 -36.65
CA LEU A 28 -69.92 -27.35 -35.59
C LEU A 28 -71.04 -26.30 -35.65
N ALA A 29 -70.81 -25.16 -36.33
CA ALA A 29 -71.83 -24.13 -36.53
C ALA A 29 -72.81 -24.43 -37.69
N SER A 30 -72.55 -25.41 -38.57
CA SER A 30 -73.42 -25.72 -39.71
C SER A 30 -74.46 -26.82 -39.44
N ARG A 31 -74.46 -27.45 -38.25
CA ARG A 31 -75.34 -28.59 -37.94
C ARG A 31 -76.50 -28.29 -36.98
N VAL A 32 -76.69 -27.03 -36.59
CA VAL A 32 -77.75 -26.59 -35.66
C VAL A 32 -78.82 -25.72 -36.36
N SER A 33 -78.90 -25.76 -37.69
CA SER A 33 -80.02 -25.20 -38.46
C SER A 33 -80.66 -26.25 -39.35
N GLN A 34 -81.52 -27.09 -38.76
CA GLN A 34 -82.71 -27.66 -39.43
C GLN A 34 -83.61 -28.34 -38.39
N PRO A 35 -84.60 -27.62 -37.83
CA PRO A 35 -85.74 -28.23 -37.19
C PRO A 35 -86.85 -28.51 -38.22
N ASP A 36 -87.59 -29.59 -37.97
CA ASP A 36 -88.98 -29.83 -38.37
C ASP A 36 -89.30 -30.22 -39.82
N LYS A 37 -89.23 -31.53 -40.06
CA LYS A 37 -90.11 -32.22 -41.02
C LYS A 37 -90.80 -33.42 -40.37
N LEU A 38 -91.69 -33.19 -39.40
CA LEU A 38 -92.78 -34.12 -39.05
C LEU A 38 -94.00 -33.35 -38.54
N ARG A 39 -95.17 -33.66 -39.12
CA ARG A 39 -96.56 -33.12 -38.90
C ARG A 39 -96.78 -31.71 -39.49
N ASP A 40 -97.69 -31.48 -40.42
CA ASP A 40 -99.09 -31.91 -40.47
C ASP A 40 -99.53 -32.09 -41.95
N VAL A 41 -99.71 -33.34 -42.37
CA VAL A 41 -100.54 -33.67 -43.53
C VAL A 41 -101.96 -33.69 -43.03
N LYS A 42 -102.64 -32.56 -43.18
CA LYS A 42 -104.09 -32.47 -43.10
C LYS A 42 -104.71 -33.37 -44.17
N GLU A 43 -105.49 -34.33 -43.69
CA GLU A 43 -106.88 -34.45 -44.11
C GLU A 43 -107.10 -34.58 -45.63
N SER A 44 -106.81 -35.78 -46.14
CA SER A 44 -107.51 -36.35 -47.28
C SER A 44 -108.11 -37.68 -46.83
N VAL A 45 -109.12 -37.56 -45.97
CA VAL A 45 -110.18 -38.55 -45.83
C VAL A 45 -111.28 -38.03 -46.75
N ILE A 46 -111.45 -38.64 -47.93
CA ILE A 46 -112.72 -38.77 -48.65
C ILE A 46 -112.48 -39.64 -49.88
N ASP A 47 -113.29 -40.69 -49.95
CA ASP A 47 -113.69 -41.45 -51.13
C ASP A 47 -112.78 -42.54 -51.72
N ALA A 48 -112.96 -43.76 -51.21
CA ALA A 48 -113.28 -44.89 -52.09
C ALA A 48 -114.17 -45.88 -51.32
N ALA A 49 -115.45 -45.91 -51.70
CA ALA A 49 -116.49 -46.72 -51.11
C ALA A 49 -116.19 -48.24 -51.13
N PRO A 50 -116.74 -48.99 -50.16
CA PRO A 50 -116.56 -50.42 -50.04
C PRO A 50 -117.63 -51.14 -50.86
N PHE A 51 -117.42 -51.42 -52.14
CA PHE A 51 -118.39 -52.23 -52.87
C PHE A 51 -117.78 -53.14 -53.93
N VAL A 52 -118.00 -54.44 -53.68
CA VAL A 52 -118.10 -55.53 -54.65
C VAL A 52 -116.79 -56.06 -55.24
N GLY A 53 -116.23 -57.04 -54.54
CA GLY A 53 -115.41 -58.09 -55.12
C GLY A 53 -115.38 -59.25 -54.14
N ARG A 54 -115.68 -60.48 -54.59
CA ARG A 54 -115.50 -61.71 -53.80
C ARG A 54 -114.02 -61.83 -53.43
N ASP A 55 -113.66 -61.30 -52.27
CA ASP A 55 -112.33 -61.44 -51.72
C ASP A 55 -112.33 -62.71 -50.88
N THR A 56 -111.89 -63.81 -51.50
CA THR A 56 -111.78 -65.10 -50.85
C THR A 56 -110.83 -64.97 -49.65
N VAL A 57 -111.07 -65.72 -48.58
CA VAL A 57 -110.15 -65.84 -47.44
C VAL A 57 -108.71 -66.14 -47.92
N ASP A 58 -108.59 -66.79 -49.07
CA ASP A 58 -107.34 -67.06 -49.78
C ASP A 58 -106.59 -65.80 -50.25
N ALA A 59 -107.27 -64.74 -50.72
CA ALA A 59 -106.62 -63.48 -51.09
C ALA A 59 -106.04 -62.74 -49.87
N ARG A 60 -106.72 -62.80 -48.72
CA ARG A 60 -106.21 -62.26 -47.45
C ARG A 60 -105.06 -63.09 -46.88
N MET A 61 -105.13 -64.42 -47.00
CA MET A 61 -104.02 -65.32 -46.63
C MET A 61 -102.81 -65.13 -47.54
N ALA A 62 -103.00 -64.92 -48.84
CA ALA A 62 -101.93 -64.60 -49.79
C ALA A 62 -101.28 -63.25 -49.45
N ASN A 63 -102.07 -62.20 -49.21
CA ASN A 63 -101.56 -60.89 -48.79
C ASN A 63 -100.83 -60.95 -47.42
N ALA A 64 -101.32 -61.76 -46.47
CA ALA A 64 -100.66 -61.96 -45.19
C ALA A 64 -99.32 -62.69 -45.32
N ARG A 65 -99.22 -63.68 -46.22
CA ARG A 65 -97.97 -64.38 -46.55
C ARG A 65 -96.98 -63.43 -47.22
N GLU A 66 -97.42 -62.68 -48.22
CA GLU A 66 -96.58 -61.69 -48.90
C GLU A 66 -96.09 -60.59 -47.94
N ALA A 67 -96.95 -60.13 -47.02
CA ALA A 67 -96.56 -59.18 -45.98
C ALA A 67 -95.55 -59.77 -44.99
N SER A 68 -95.72 -61.05 -44.61
CA SER A 68 -94.76 -61.77 -43.77
C SER A 68 -93.43 -61.98 -44.48
N GLU A 69 -93.44 -62.33 -45.77
CA GLU A 69 -92.24 -62.49 -46.58
C GLU A 69 -91.49 -61.16 -46.75
N ARG A 70 -92.21 -60.05 -46.99
CA ARG A 70 -91.62 -58.70 -47.00
C ARG A 70 -91.06 -58.30 -45.64
N ALA A 71 -91.74 -58.64 -44.54
CA ALA A 71 -91.24 -58.37 -43.20
C ALA A 71 -89.96 -59.18 -42.90
N GLN A 72 -89.93 -60.46 -43.27
CA GLN A 72 -88.75 -61.32 -43.12
C GLN A 72 -87.58 -60.85 -43.99
N ALA A 73 -87.83 -60.44 -45.24
CA ALA A 73 -86.80 -59.86 -46.10
C ALA A 73 -86.23 -58.57 -45.50
N SER A 74 -87.10 -57.69 -44.99
CA SER A 74 -86.67 -56.46 -44.31
C SER A 74 -85.90 -56.73 -43.02
N GLU A 75 -86.24 -57.78 -42.27
CA GLU A 75 -85.51 -58.21 -41.07
C GLU A 75 -84.11 -58.72 -41.44
N GLN A 76 -84.00 -59.55 -42.48
CA GLN A 76 -82.71 -60.04 -42.98
C GLN A 76 -81.82 -58.89 -43.46
N ASP A 77 -82.37 -57.92 -44.19
CA ASP A 77 -81.65 -56.71 -44.60
C ASP A 77 -81.20 -55.88 -43.39
N ALA A 78 -82.06 -55.70 -42.39
CA ALA A 78 -81.72 -54.98 -41.16
C ALA A 78 -80.60 -55.67 -40.37
N LEU A 79 -80.63 -57.01 -40.28
CA LEU A 79 -79.57 -57.79 -39.65
C LEU A 79 -78.26 -57.70 -40.42
N ALA A 80 -78.29 -57.77 -41.76
CA ALA A 80 -77.10 -57.58 -42.59
C ALA A 80 -76.48 -56.20 -42.41
N LEU A 81 -77.31 -55.14 -42.37
CA LEU A 81 -76.86 -53.78 -42.08
C LEU A 81 -76.30 -53.63 -40.66
N ALA A 82 -76.91 -54.27 -39.67
CA ALA A 82 -76.42 -54.27 -38.29
C ALA A 82 -75.05 -54.95 -38.18
N HIS A 83 -74.85 -56.07 -38.88
CA HIS A 83 -73.56 -56.76 -38.95
C HIS A 83 -72.48 -55.90 -39.63
N ASP A 84 -72.75 -55.29 -40.78
CA ASP A 84 -71.82 -54.36 -41.44
C ASP A 84 -71.50 -53.16 -40.54
N ALA A 85 -72.49 -52.60 -39.85
CA ALA A 85 -72.28 -51.50 -38.90
C ALA A 85 -71.39 -51.92 -37.72
N GLN A 86 -71.57 -53.14 -37.20
CA GLN A 86 -70.73 -53.70 -36.13
C GLN A 86 -69.28 -53.90 -36.61
N GLU A 87 -69.07 -54.51 -37.78
CA GLU A 87 -67.73 -54.72 -38.34
C GLU A 87 -66.99 -53.40 -38.58
N ARG A 88 -67.71 -52.38 -39.09
CA ARG A 88 -67.16 -51.02 -39.25
C ARG A 88 -66.84 -50.37 -37.92
N SER A 89 -67.69 -50.57 -36.90
CA SER A 89 -67.44 -50.06 -35.54
C SER A 89 -66.20 -50.70 -34.92
N ASP A 90 -66.06 -52.02 -35.01
CA ASP A 90 -64.91 -52.76 -34.51
C ASP A 90 -63.62 -52.39 -35.26
N THR A 91 -63.72 -52.13 -36.57
CA THR A 91 -62.61 -51.64 -37.37
C THR A 91 -62.21 -50.23 -36.96
N ALA A 92 -63.17 -49.31 -36.78
CA ALA A 92 -62.91 -47.96 -36.31
C ALA A 92 -62.28 -47.95 -34.90
N ARG A 93 -62.73 -48.84 -34.01
CA ARG A 93 -62.16 -48.99 -32.67
C ARG A 93 -60.70 -49.44 -32.72
N ARG A 94 -60.39 -50.48 -33.52
CA ARG A 94 -59.01 -50.97 -33.71
C ARG A 94 -58.10 -49.88 -34.28
N VAL A 95 -58.55 -49.16 -35.31
CA VAL A 95 -57.76 -48.05 -35.89
C VAL A 95 -57.52 -46.93 -34.87
N SER A 96 -58.50 -46.63 -34.01
CA SER A 96 -58.35 -45.65 -32.93
C SER A 96 -57.35 -46.11 -31.87
N GLU A 97 -57.45 -47.36 -31.41
CA GLU A 97 -56.51 -47.96 -30.44
C GLU A 97 -55.08 -47.99 -30.99
N ASP A 98 -54.89 -48.43 -32.23
CA ASP A 98 -53.60 -48.43 -32.94
C ASP A 98 -53.07 -47.01 -33.16
N GLY A 99 -53.96 -46.04 -33.41
CA GLY A 99 -53.62 -44.62 -33.51
C GLY A 99 -53.08 -44.08 -32.19
N GLN A 100 -53.79 -44.34 -31.09
CA GLN A 100 -53.38 -43.92 -29.74
C GLN A 100 -52.07 -44.58 -29.31
N ALA A 101 -51.88 -45.87 -29.62
CA ALA A 101 -50.64 -46.57 -29.33
C ALA A 101 -49.43 -45.95 -30.08
N ARG A 102 -49.61 -45.61 -31.36
CA ARG A 102 -48.56 -44.95 -32.15
C ARG A 102 -48.24 -43.54 -31.64
N VAL A 103 -49.25 -42.78 -31.23
CA VAL A 103 -49.04 -41.45 -30.63
C VAL A 103 -48.26 -41.59 -29.32
N GLY A 104 -48.66 -42.51 -28.42
CA GLY A 104 -47.96 -42.73 -27.16
C GLY A 104 -46.51 -43.21 -27.34
N GLN A 105 -46.23 -44.03 -28.36
CA GLN A 105 -44.86 -44.41 -28.71
C GLN A 105 -44.05 -43.20 -29.21
N ALA A 106 -44.63 -42.39 -30.10
CA ALA A 106 -43.96 -41.20 -30.62
C ALA A 106 -43.68 -40.17 -29.51
N GLU A 107 -44.59 -40.00 -28.55
CA GLU A 107 -44.38 -39.16 -27.36
C GLU A 107 -43.21 -39.68 -26.51
N GLN A 108 -43.18 -40.98 -26.20
CA GLN A 108 -42.08 -41.59 -25.43
C GLN A 108 -40.72 -41.46 -26.12
N ASP A 109 -40.69 -41.66 -27.44
CA ASP A 109 -39.44 -41.50 -28.20
C ASP A 109 -39.02 -40.03 -28.29
N GLY A 110 -39.98 -39.11 -28.38
CA GLY A 110 -39.76 -37.67 -28.25
C GLY A 110 -39.14 -37.30 -26.89
N ASP A 111 -39.73 -37.76 -25.80
CA ASP A 111 -39.24 -37.52 -24.43
C ASP A 111 -37.83 -38.07 -24.23
N ARG A 112 -37.55 -39.27 -24.74
CA ARG A 112 -36.20 -39.87 -24.70
C ARG A 112 -35.19 -39.02 -25.47
N LEU A 113 -35.55 -38.53 -26.65
CA LEU A 113 -34.67 -37.68 -27.45
C LEU A 113 -34.40 -36.35 -26.74
N VAL A 114 -35.43 -35.72 -26.15
CA VAL A 114 -35.27 -34.49 -25.37
C VAL A 114 -34.34 -34.72 -24.18
N ALA A 115 -34.57 -35.79 -23.39
CA ALA A 115 -33.72 -36.11 -22.25
C ALA A 115 -32.25 -36.38 -22.63
N GLN A 116 -32.02 -37.06 -23.76
CA GLN A 116 -30.67 -37.25 -24.30
C GLN A 116 -30.02 -35.92 -24.68
N ARG A 117 -30.75 -35.06 -25.41
CA ARG A 117 -30.26 -33.74 -25.81
C ARG A 117 -29.95 -32.83 -24.62
N GLU A 118 -30.79 -32.86 -23.59
CA GLU A 118 -30.54 -32.11 -22.35
C GLU A 118 -29.27 -32.61 -21.62
N THR A 119 -29.07 -33.93 -21.58
CA THR A 119 -27.90 -34.53 -20.95
C THR A 119 -26.61 -34.16 -21.69
N ASP A 120 -26.62 -34.23 -23.02
CA ASP A 120 -25.47 -33.88 -23.84
C ASP A 120 -25.18 -32.38 -23.77
N ALA A 121 -26.20 -31.52 -23.87
CA ALA A 121 -26.04 -30.07 -23.71
C ALA A 121 -25.50 -29.70 -22.32
N ARG A 122 -25.96 -30.38 -21.26
CA ARG A 122 -25.42 -30.18 -19.90
C ARG A 122 -23.95 -30.57 -19.83
N ARG A 123 -23.56 -31.72 -20.38
CA ARG A 123 -22.17 -32.20 -20.39
C ARG A 123 -21.26 -31.22 -21.14
N GLU A 124 -21.69 -30.74 -22.30
CA GLU A 124 -20.94 -29.75 -23.09
C GLU A 124 -20.78 -28.42 -22.32
N ALA A 125 -21.86 -27.92 -21.71
CA ALA A 125 -21.81 -26.70 -20.91
C ALA A 125 -20.88 -26.85 -19.68
N GLU A 126 -20.94 -27.98 -18.98
CA GLU A 126 -20.04 -28.28 -17.86
C GLU A 126 -18.59 -28.33 -18.30
N GLN A 127 -18.30 -28.94 -19.47
CA GLN A 127 -16.95 -28.99 -20.02
C GLN A 127 -16.43 -27.59 -20.40
N LEU A 128 -17.26 -26.74 -21.02
CA LEU A 128 -16.90 -25.37 -21.34
C LEU A 128 -16.58 -24.56 -20.07
N VAL A 129 -17.41 -24.70 -19.04
CA VAL A 129 -17.17 -24.04 -17.74
C VAL A 129 -15.91 -24.57 -17.06
N ALA A 130 -15.65 -25.88 -17.12
CA ALA A 130 -14.43 -26.48 -16.57
C ALA A 130 -13.17 -25.96 -17.28
N ASN A 131 -13.19 -25.89 -18.60
CA ASN A 131 -12.09 -25.36 -19.41
C ASN A 131 -11.85 -23.87 -19.13
N ALA A 132 -12.90 -23.06 -19.10
CA ALA A 132 -12.81 -21.64 -18.78
C ALA A 132 -12.24 -21.41 -17.37
N ARG A 133 -12.65 -22.22 -16.39
CA ARG A 133 -12.09 -22.17 -15.03
C ARG A 133 -10.62 -22.58 -14.99
N ALA A 134 -10.23 -23.61 -15.73
CA ALA A 134 -8.85 -24.06 -15.79
C ALA A 134 -7.94 -22.98 -16.43
N GLN A 135 -8.39 -22.37 -17.52
CA GLN A 135 -7.69 -21.27 -18.17
C GLN A 135 -7.56 -20.06 -17.24
N ALA A 136 -8.66 -19.60 -16.64
CA ALA A 136 -8.63 -18.47 -15.71
C ALA A 136 -7.71 -18.71 -14.50
N ARG A 137 -7.62 -19.97 -14.02
CA ARG A 137 -6.67 -20.35 -12.96
C ARG A 137 -5.23 -20.29 -13.44
N ALA A 138 -4.94 -20.82 -14.64
CA ALA A 138 -3.60 -20.77 -15.21
C ALA A 138 -3.12 -19.33 -15.41
N GLU A 139 -3.97 -18.44 -15.95
CA GLU A 139 -3.68 -17.01 -16.11
C GLU A 139 -3.46 -16.32 -14.75
N ALA A 140 -4.28 -16.64 -13.74
CA ALA A 140 -4.10 -16.11 -12.40
C ALA A 140 -2.80 -16.59 -11.74
N ASP A 141 -2.47 -17.88 -11.90
CA ASP A 141 -1.23 -18.45 -11.37
C ASP A 141 0.00 -17.85 -12.06
N GLU A 142 -0.05 -17.65 -13.38
CA GLU A 142 0.99 -16.95 -14.15
C GLU A 142 1.21 -15.53 -13.61
N HIS A 143 0.15 -14.75 -13.45
CA HIS A 143 0.25 -13.40 -12.90
C HIS A 143 0.82 -13.38 -11.47
N VAL A 144 0.44 -14.35 -10.62
CA VAL A 144 1.00 -14.48 -9.27
C VAL A 144 2.50 -14.81 -9.32
N GLN A 145 2.95 -15.64 -10.27
CA GLN A 145 4.37 -15.93 -10.43
C GLN A 145 5.14 -14.70 -10.93
N GLU A 146 4.64 -13.99 -11.93
CA GLU A 146 5.25 -12.73 -12.41
C GLU A 146 5.46 -11.72 -11.27
N VAL A 147 4.41 -11.47 -10.48
CA VAL A 147 4.48 -10.55 -9.34
C VAL A 147 5.48 -11.04 -8.28
N ARG A 148 5.57 -12.35 -8.05
CA ARG A 148 6.56 -12.93 -7.12
C ARG A 148 7.99 -12.77 -7.64
N GLU A 149 8.22 -13.01 -8.92
CA GLU A 149 9.54 -12.84 -9.54
C GLU A 149 9.98 -11.38 -9.52
N GLN A 150 9.07 -10.45 -9.83
CA GLN A 150 9.33 -9.02 -9.72
C GLN A 150 9.68 -8.63 -8.27
N ALA A 151 8.87 -9.05 -7.30
CA ALA A 151 9.12 -8.74 -5.89
C ALA A 151 10.46 -9.33 -5.39
N GLN A 152 10.85 -10.51 -5.87
CA GLN A 152 12.15 -11.10 -5.56
C GLN A 152 13.31 -10.34 -6.22
N ALA A 153 13.14 -9.85 -7.45
CA ALA A 153 14.14 -9.02 -8.12
C ALA A 153 14.35 -7.69 -7.38
N GLU A 154 13.27 -7.00 -7.03
CA GLU A 154 13.31 -5.75 -6.25
C GLU A 154 13.94 -5.96 -4.87
N ALA A 155 13.65 -7.08 -4.20
CA ALA A 155 14.27 -7.41 -2.92
C ALA A 155 15.79 -7.65 -3.02
N ARG A 156 16.25 -8.29 -4.11
CA ARG A 156 17.69 -8.50 -4.36
C ARG A 156 18.39 -7.19 -4.66
N GLU A 157 17.80 -6.34 -5.50
CA GLU A 157 18.34 -5.01 -5.81
C GLU A 157 18.46 -4.16 -4.53
N ALA A 158 17.40 -4.12 -3.71
CA ALA A 158 17.43 -3.40 -2.44
C ALA A 158 18.48 -3.96 -1.46
N GLN A 159 18.71 -5.27 -1.46
CA GLN A 159 19.77 -5.90 -0.66
C GLN A 159 21.17 -5.50 -1.16
N GLU A 160 21.40 -5.55 -2.47
CA GLU A 160 22.68 -5.15 -3.08
C GLU A 160 22.99 -3.66 -2.80
N ASP A 161 21.98 -2.79 -2.88
CA ASP A 161 22.12 -1.37 -2.53
C ASP A 161 22.46 -1.18 -1.05
N ALA A 162 21.83 -1.94 -0.16
CA ALA A 162 22.11 -1.90 1.28
C ALA A 162 23.55 -2.37 1.59
N GLU A 163 24.00 -3.44 0.95
CA GLU A 163 25.37 -3.96 1.07
C GLU A 163 26.41 -2.94 0.56
N GLN A 164 26.14 -2.30 -0.59
CA GLN A 164 27.01 -1.23 -1.10
C GLN A 164 27.04 -0.01 -0.18
N ALA A 165 25.91 0.39 0.38
CA ALA A 165 25.84 1.50 1.33
C ALA A 165 26.61 1.18 2.62
N GLN A 166 26.51 -0.05 3.12
CA GLN A 166 27.29 -0.52 4.26
C GLN A 166 28.80 -0.49 3.95
N ALA A 167 29.23 -1.02 2.81
CA ALA A 167 30.64 -1.02 2.43
C ALA A 167 31.21 0.42 2.35
N ARG A 168 30.44 1.36 1.79
CA ARG A 168 30.83 2.78 1.76
C ARG A 168 30.90 3.39 3.16
N ALA A 169 29.98 3.03 4.05
CA ALA A 169 30.01 3.51 5.43
C ALA A 169 31.25 2.97 6.18
N GLU A 170 31.60 1.70 5.98
CA GLU A 170 32.80 1.08 6.54
C GLU A 170 34.07 1.79 6.05
N GLU A 171 34.20 2.01 4.74
CA GLU A 171 35.34 2.76 4.16
C GLU A 171 35.48 4.16 4.78
N ARG A 172 34.36 4.88 4.97
CA ARG A 172 34.36 6.22 5.58
C ARG A 172 34.76 6.19 7.05
N LEU A 173 34.37 5.15 7.79
CA LEU A 173 34.78 4.97 9.18
C LEU A 173 36.28 4.67 9.29
N GLU A 174 36.82 3.84 8.39
CA GLU A 174 38.26 3.56 8.32
C GLU A 174 39.06 4.84 7.99
N GLN A 175 38.60 5.63 7.03
CA GLN A 175 39.21 6.93 6.70
C GLN A 175 39.19 7.88 7.90
N ALA A 176 38.03 8.04 8.56
CA ALA A 176 37.91 8.90 9.74
C ALA A 176 38.79 8.42 10.91
N ALA A 177 38.93 7.10 11.09
CA ALA A 177 39.82 6.53 12.10
C ALA A 177 41.30 6.84 11.80
N ALA A 178 41.71 6.77 10.53
CA ALA A 178 43.06 7.12 10.11
C ALA A 178 43.35 8.62 10.32
N GLU A 179 42.42 9.51 9.93
CA GLU A 179 42.53 10.96 10.15
C GLU A 179 42.61 11.30 11.65
N LEU A 180 41.81 10.65 12.49
CA LEU A 180 41.88 10.83 13.95
C LEU A 180 43.21 10.35 14.54
N ALA A 181 43.76 9.25 14.03
CA ALA A 181 45.07 8.76 14.46
C ALA A 181 46.18 9.75 14.08
N GLU A 182 46.14 10.30 12.87
CA GLU A 182 47.08 11.33 12.42
C GLU A 182 46.95 12.63 13.23
N ALA A 183 45.72 13.10 13.48
CA ALA A 183 45.47 14.28 14.28
C ALA A 183 46.02 14.14 15.71
N ARG A 184 45.88 12.94 16.33
CA ARG A 184 46.49 12.64 17.64
C ARG A 184 48.01 12.69 17.58
N ARG A 185 48.61 12.07 16.57
CA ARG A 185 50.08 12.09 16.36
C ARG A 185 50.59 13.54 16.26
N LEU A 186 49.93 14.38 15.46
CA LEU A 186 50.28 15.79 15.30
C LEU A 186 50.08 16.58 16.60
N ALA A 187 49.03 16.29 17.38
CA ALA A 187 48.80 16.93 18.67
C ALA A 187 49.89 16.56 19.70
N ASP A 188 50.33 15.29 19.73
CA ASP A 188 51.42 14.84 20.58
C ASP A 188 52.76 15.47 20.18
N GLU A 189 53.02 15.58 18.87
CA GLU A 189 54.20 16.27 18.32
C GLU A 189 54.21 17.76 18.69
N ALA A 190 53.08 18.45 18.52
CA ALA A 190 52.94 19.85 18.91
C ALA A 190 53.11 20.05 20.42
N LYS A 191 52.60 19.11 21.24
CA LYS A 191 52.78 19.13 22.69
C LYS A 191 54.26 18.97 23.07
N GLN A 192 54.99 18.04 22.44
CA GLN A 192 56.42 17.83 22.67
C GLN A 192 57.21 19.08 22.30
N ALA A 193 56.99 19.65 21.12
CA ALA A 193 57.65 20.89 20.69
C ALA A 193 57.38 22.06 21.63
N ALA A 194 56.15 22.18 22.15
CA ALA A 194 55.81 23.21 23.13
C ALA A 194 56.52 23.00 24.49
N GLN A 195 56.70 21.75 24.92
CA GLN A 195 57.45 21.42 26.14
C GLN A 195 58.94 21.73 25.98
N GLU A 196 59.55 21.34 24.86
CA GLU A 196 60.95 21.67 24.54
C GLU A 196 61.18 23.18 24.50
N ALA A 197 60.31 23.93 23.81
CA ALA A 197 60.40 25.40 23.77
C ALA A 197 60.24 26.04 25.14
N ALA A 198 59.39 25.50 26.01
CA ALA A 198 59.22 25.98 27.38
C ALA A 198 60.45 25.67 28.25
N GLU A 199 61.10 24.51 28.08
CA GLU A 199 62.34 24.16 28.75
C GLU A 199 63.51 25.04 28.28
N ASP A 200 63.62 25.30 26.98
CA ASP A 200 64.60 26.24 26.41
C ASP A 200 64.44 27.65 26.98
N ALA A 201 63.20 28.16 26.99
CA ALA A 201 62.92 29.47 27.57
C ALA A 201 63.26 29.54 29.07
N ARG A 202 63.04 28.45 29.83
CA ARG A 202 63.44 28.37 31.24
C ARG A 202 64.95 28.36 31.40
N ARG A 203 65.69 27.63 30.57
CA ARG A 203 67.17 27.63 30.58
C ARG A 203 67.71 29.03 30.31
N GLN A 204 67.21 29.69 29.26
CA GLN A 204 67.61 31.06 28.93
C GLN A 204 67.29 32.04 30.06
N ALA A 205 66.11 31.92 30.70
CA ALA A 205 65.75 32.75 31.84
C ALA A 205 66.70 32.54 33.03
N GLN A 206 67.08 31.29 33.33
CA GLN A 206 68.04 30.97 34.39
C GLN A 206 69.45 31.49 34.08
N GLU A 207 69.89 31.40 32.82
CA GLU A 207 71.17 31.97 32.38
C GLU A 207 71.19 33.50 32.54
N LEU A 208 70.12 34.17 32.13
CA LEU A 208 69.97 35.62 32.29
C LEU A 208 69.89 36.04 33.76
N GLU A 209 69.22 35.26 34.61
CA GLU A 209 69.17 35.48 36.07
C GLU A 209 70.57 35.34 36.68
N ALA A 210 71.31 34.29 36.32
CA ALA A 210 72.68 34.09 36.79
C ALA A 210 73.62 35.21 36.32
N GLU A 211 73.51 35.66 35.07
CA GLU A 211 74.27 36.80 34.55
C GLU A 211 73.90 38.09 35.29
N ALA A 212 72.62 38.33 35.56
CA ALA A 212 72.16 39.47 36.33
C ALA A 212 72.69 39.46 37.77
N ASP A 213 72.68 38.31 38.45
CA ASP A 213 73.24 38.13 39.78
C ASP A 213 74.76 38.36 39.80
N GLU A 214 75.48 37.88 38.79
CA GLU A 214 76.92 38.15 38.64
C GLU A 214 77.19 39.65 38.45
N GLN A 215 76.41 40.32 37.59
CA GLN A 215 76.53 41.77 37.39
C GLN A 215 76.20 42.57 38.65
N VAL A 216 75.17 42.16 39.41
CA VAL A 216 74.82 42.77 40.71
C VAL A 216 75.96 42.54 41.70
N GLY A 217 76.49 41.33 41.81
CA GLY A 217 77.63 41.01 42.66
C GLY A 217 78.88 41.82 42.30
N ALA A 218 79.20 41.94 41.01
CA ALA A 218 80.30 42.77 40.53
C ALA A 218 80.08 44.26 40.84
N ALA A 219 78.85 44.77 40.67
CA ALA A 219 78.50 46.13 41.01
C ALA A 219 78.60 46.38 42.53
N GLU A 220 78.17 45.43 43.36
CA GLU A 220 78.33 45.49 44.81
C GLU A 220 79.80 45.46 45.22
N ASP A 221 80.63 44.63 44.60
CA ASP A 221 82.08 44.59 44.83
C ASP A 221 82.75 45.92 44.46
N ILE A 222 82.41 46.51 43.31
CA ILE A 222 82.88 47.84 42.93
C ILE A 222 82.42 48.87 43.95
N ARG A 223 81.17 48.79 44.42
CA ARG A 223 80.64 49.68 45.46
C ARG A 223 81.38 49.51 46.80
N GLN A 224 81.69 48.28 47.20
CA GLN A 224 82.45 48.00 48.42
C GLN A 224 83.90 48.50 48.31
N ARG A 225 84.57 48.24 47.18
CA ARG A 225 85.92 48.76 46.90
C ARG A 225 85.92 50.29 46.87
N SER A 226 84.96 50.90 46.18
CA SER A 226 84.81 52.37 46.14
C SER A 226 84.59 52.93 47.54
N ARG A 227 83.79 52.27 48.39
CA ARG A 227 83.60 52.66 49.80
C ARG A 227 84.87 52.47 50.62
N ALA A 228 85.65 51.41 50.38
CA ALA A 228 86.93 51.18 51.04
C ALA A 228 87.98 52.23 50.63
N THR A 229 88.10 52.52 49.33
CA THR A 229 88.95 53.58 48.78
C THR A 229 88.51 54.94 49.29
N ALA A 230 87.21 55.25 49.33
CA ALA A 230 86.69 56.48 49.92
C ALA A 230 87.03 56.58 51.42
N LYS A 231 86.90 55.50 52.19
CA LYS A 231 87.36 55.46 53.60
C LYS A 231 88.88 55.68 53.72
N HIS A 232 89.67 55.14 52.80
CA HIS A 232 91.12 55.34 52.75
C HIS A 232 91.48 56.79 52.39
N ALA A 233 90.85 57.36 51.37
CA ALA A 233 91.02 58.76 50.95
C ALA A 233 90.58 59.73 52.05
N VAL A 234 89.49 59.43 52.77
CA VAL A 234 89.08 60.20 53.95
C VAL A 234 90.12 60.09 55.07
N ARG A 235 90.70 58.90 55.32
CA ARG A 235 91.81 58.74 56.29
C ARG A 235 93.08 59.47 55.87
N GLU A 236 93.39 59.50 54.58
CA GLU A 236 94.58 60.16 54.02
C GLU A 236 94.42 61.69 54.04
N LEU A 237 93.24 62.21 53.67
CA LEU A 237 92.85 63.61 53.91
C LEU A 237 92.90 63.94 55.41
N HIS A 238 92.53 63.01 56.29
CA HIS A 238 92.63 63.21 57.75
C HIS A 238 94.08 63.19 58.27
N HIS A 239 95.04 62.62 57.53
CA HIS A 239 96.46 62.69 57.86
C HIS A 239 97.16 63.93 57.26
N GLY A 240 96.58 64.55 56.22
CA GLY A 240 97.05 65.83 55.67
C GLY A 240 96.43 67.08 56.32
N ILE A 241 95.25 66.96 56.93
CA ILE A 241 94.54 68.07 57.57
C ILE A 241 94.81 68.07 59.07
N ASN A 242 95.98 68.60 59.43
CA ASN A 242 96.17 69.17 60.76
C ASN A 242 95.10 70.26 60.97
N GLY A 243 94.41 70.19 62.11
CA GLY A 243 93.17 70.88 62.41
C GLY A 243 93.16 72.37 62.08
N GLY A 244 92.18 72.78 61.27
CA GLY A 244 91.88 74.19 61.02
C GLY A 244 90.82 74.47 59.96
N ASP A 245 90.58 73.56 59.00
CA ASP A 245 90.11 73.98 57.67
C ASP A 245 88.78 73.38 57.17
N LEU A 246 87.82 73.07 58.06
CA LEU A 246 86.44 72.74 57.63
C LEU A 246 85.56 74.00 57.49
N THR A 247 85.95 75.11 58.10
CA THR A 247 85.21 76.38 58.06
C THR A 247 85.44 77.17 56.77
N SER A 248 86.55 76.92 56.07
CA SER A 248 86.92 77.58 54.81
C SER A 248 86.20 76.98 53.59
N GLN A 249 85.87 75.69 53.63
CA GLN A 249 85.21 74.99 52.52
C GLN A 249 83.85 75.61 52.21
N SER A 250 83.50 75.70 50.92
CA SER A 250 82.20 76.14 50.47
C SER A 250 81.09 75.20 50.96
N LYS A 251 79.85 75.70 51.01
CA LYS A 251 78.71 74.87 51.40
C LYS A 251 78.54 73.68 50.44
N ASP A 252 78.87 73.87 49.17
CA ASP A 252 78.73 72.85 48.13
C ASP A 252 79.76 71.73 48.31
N GLU A 253 81.02 72.06 48.64
CA GLU A 253 82.05 71.07 48.99
C GLU A 253 81.67 70.27 50.25
N LEU A 254 81.06 70.92 51.24
CA LEU A 254 80.57 70.25 52.45
C LEU A 254 79.33 69.38 52.18
N LEU A 255 78.48 69.76 51.23
CA LEU A 255 77.36 68.94 50.78
C LEU A 255 77.82 67.68 50.05
N ASP A 256 78.86 67.80 49.24
CA ASP A 256 79.45 66.69 48.49
C ASP A 256 80.19 65.72 49.43
N LEU A 257 80.91 66.27 50.42
CA LEU A 257 81.52 65.48 51.48
C LEU A 257 80.47 64.79 52.36
N ALA A 258 79.38 65.48 52.71
CA ALA A 258 78.26 64.90 53.45
C ALA A 258 77.50 63.84 52.64
N ALA A 259 77.43 63.98 51.31
CA ALA A 259 76.87 62.98 50.41
C ALA A 259 77.71 61.71 50.40
N THR A 260 79.04 61.86 50.38
CA THR A 260 79.99 60.75 50.40
C THR A 260 79.91 59.92 51.69
N ILE A 261 79.57 60.56 52.82
CA ILE A 261 79.44 59.92 54.15
C ILE A 261 77.99 59.49 54.44
N ASP A 262 77.06 59.72 53.50
CA ASP A 262 75.63 59.39 53.60
C ASP A 262 74.92 60.02 54.82
N ILE A 263 75.17 61.30 55.06
CA ILE A 263 74.47 62.05 56.12
C ILE A 263 73.02 62.36 55.65
N PRO A 264 71.98 61.85 56.35
CA PRO A 264 70.60 62.10 55.97
C PRO A 264 70.24 63.58 56.20
N GLY A 265 69.46 64.16 55.29
CA GLY A 265 69.02 65.56 55.39
C GLY A 265 70.09 66.61 55.04
N ARG A 266 71.27 66.20 54.52
CA ARG A 266 72.40 67.10 54.18
C ARG A 266 71.99 68.34 53.38
N SER A 267 71.07 68.22 52.41
CA SER A 267 70.65 69.32 51.55
C SER A 267 69.91 70.45 52.28
N ARG A 268 69.33 70.17 53.45
CA ARG A 268 68.63 71.15 54.30
C ARG A 268 69.52 71.76 55.38
N MET A 269 70.74 71.25 55.56
CA MET A 269 71.66 71.73 56.58
C MET A 269 72.33 73.04 56.16
N THR A 270 72.51 73.92 57.14
CA THR A 270 73.34 75.12 57.01
C THR A 270 74.83 74.74 56.98
N LYS A 271 75.70 75.63 56.49
CA LYS A 271 77.15 75.38 56.39
C LYS A 271 77.74 74.98 57.76
N SER A 272 77.34 75.67 58.83
CA SER A 272 77.77 75.37 60.20
C SER A 272 77.26 74.02 60.71
N GLU A 273 76.02 73.64 60.37
CA GLU A 273 75.47 72.32 60.69
C GLU A 273 76.20 71.21 59.94
N LEU A 274 76.51 71.40 58.65
CA LEU A 274 77.32 70.44 57.88
C LEU A 274 78.70 70.25 58.52
N VAL A 275 79.40 71.32 58.86
CA VAL A 275 80.71 71.24 59.55
C VAL A 275 80.60 70.50 60.89
N SER A 276 79.56 70.78 61.68
CA SER A 276 79.31 70.12 62.97
C SER A 276 79.00 68.63 62.81
N VAL A 277 78.10 68.27 61.90
CA VAL A 277 77.66 66.89 61.67
C VAL A 277 78.77 66.06 61.02
N ILE A 278 79.50 66.60 60.05
CA ILE A 278 80.69 65.96 59.46
C ILE A 278 81.77 65.79 60.54
N GLY A 279 82.03 66.81 61.35
CA GLY A 279 82.97 66.72 62.46
C GLY A 279 82.56 65.73 63.55
N LYS A 280 81.25 65.55 63.80
CA LYS A 280 80.72 64.57 64.76
C LYS A 280 80.76 63.15 64.20
N ALA A 281 80.39 62.95 62.93
CA ALA A 281 80.51 61.67 62.22
C ALA A 281 81.98 61.21 62.16
N ALA A 282 82.90 62.14 61.91
CA ALA A 282 84.34 61.87 61.92
C ALA A 282 84.88 61.48 63.31
N ARG A 283 84.34 62.05 64.40
CA ARG A 283 84.70 61.69 65.78
C ARG A 283 84.09 60.37 66.25
N GLY A 284 82.88 60.03 65.78
CA GLY A 284 82.20 58.77 66.10
C GLY A 284 82.74 57.54 65.35
N ALA A 285 83.67 57.74 64.40
CA ALA A 285 84.31 56.68 63.63
C ALA A 285 85.73 56.30 64.13
N ARG A 286 86.13 56.79 65.33
CA ARG A 286 87.32 56.32 66.06
C ARG A 286 87.01 55.10 66.91
#